data_AF-A0A8B6HIF3-F1
#
_entry.id   AF-A0A8B6HIF3-F1
#
_cell.length_a   1.000
_cell.length_b   1.000
_cell.length_c   1.000
_cell.angle_alpha   90.00
_cell.angle_beta   90.00
_cell.angle_gamma   90.00
#
_symmetry.space_group_name_H-M   'P 1'
#
loop_
_entity.id
_entity.type
_entity.pdbx_description
1 polymer ?
#
loop_
_entity_poly.entity_id
_entity_poly.type
_entity_poly.pdbx_seq_one_letter_code
_entity_poly.pdbx_strand_id
1 'polypeptide(L)'
;MLAVFKVCAIYFCVNFALGQFDDNENKNKRLLLNDPDVAATKIANLEAAVQTLKGTVSKLVDSLQEVKKIQDQGSTYIQWGKTSCSSMGTETVYSGFTAGQEYTSASSHPDRFGGAANMLCLPNNPKLSNKTAPGDSFLHGTEFEENFLRNDAADEDVPCAFCRSLNTTSSAMFPGRNVCYDGWKLEYEGYIMSGYWGYRASSYICVDLHPDYVSGGKANTNGQLLYVTGYTAGQEHYSSSYSNRFGGAANMLCLSNNPKLSNKTAPGYSFLYGTEFEENFLRSDAVNEDIPCAFCRSL
;
A
#
# COMPACT_ATOMS: atom_id res chain seq x y z
N MET A 1 57.91 -58.08 -67.98
CA MET A 1 58.28 -56.87 -67.20
C MET A 1 57.12 -55.89 -67.09
N LEU A 2 55.90 -56.37 -66.78
CA LEU A 2 54.68 -55.54 -66.71
C LEU A 2 54.24 -55.23 -65.27
N ALA A 3 55.06 -55.58 -64.26
CA ALA A 3 54.75 -55.42 -62.84
C ALA A 3 55.62 -54.36 -62.11
N VAL A 4 56.61 -53.75 -62.78
CA VAL A 4 57.52 -52.76 -62.15
C VAL A 4 57.07 -51.31 -62.38
N PHE A 5 56.27 -51.03 -63.42
CA PHE A 5 55.82 -49.66 -63.74
C PHE A 5 54.57 -49.19 -62.96
N LYS A 6 53.82 -50.09 -62.32
CA LYS A 6 52.61 -49.71 -61.55
C LYS A 6 52.88 -49.30 -60.11
N VAL A 7 54.05 -49.59 -59.55
CA VAL A 7 54.37 -49.26 -58.14
C VAL A 7 54.92 -47.83 -58.01
N CYS A 8 55.63 -47.30 -59.02
CA CYS A 8 56.11 -45.90 -58.98
C CYS A 8 55.00 -44.84 -59.08
N ALA A 9 53.90 -45.12 -59.79
CA ALA A 9 52.84 -44.14 -60.00
C ALA A 9 51.96 -43.90 -58.76
N ILE A 10 51.87 -44.89 -57.86
CA ILE A 10 51.07 -44.76 -56.62
C ILE A 10 51.90 -44.05 -55.53
N TYR A 11 53.23 -44.25 -55.49
CA TYR A 11 54.11 -43.58 -54.53
C TYR A 11 54.26 -42.07 -54.77
N PHE A 12 54.14 -41.62 -56.03
CA PHE A 12 54.24 -40.19 -56.37
C PHE A 12 52.94 -39.40 -56.16
N CYS A 13 51.77 -40.04 -56.26
CA CYS A 13 50.49 -39.36 -56.03
C CYS A 13 50.14 -39.17 -54.54
N VAL A 14 50.57 -40.08 -53.66
CA VAL A 14 50.27 -39.96 -52.22
C VAL A 14 51.14 -38.89 -51.54
N ASN A 15 52.36 -38.66 -52.03
CA ASN A 15 53.26 -37.64 -51.47
C ASN A 15 52.97 -36.20 -51.94
N PHE A 16 52.05 -35.98 -52.89
CA PHE A 16 51.65 -34.62 -53.31
C PHE A 16 50.40 -34.11 -52.59
N ALA A 17 49.71 -34.94 -51.78
CA ALA A 17 48.43 -34.59 -51.15
C ALA A 17 48.46 -34.49 -49.61
N LEU A 18 49.59 -34.76 -48.95
CA LEU A 18 49.79 -34.58 -47.52
C LEU A 18 51.21 -33.98 -47.37
N GLY A 19 51.42 -32.68 -47.36
CA GLY A 19 50.75 -31.74 -46.48
C GLY A 19 51.43 -31.77 -45.11
N GLN A 20 52.49 -30.95 -44.99
CA GLN A 20 53.21 -30.48 -43.78
C GLN A 20 54.70 -30.88 -43.74
N PHE A 21 55.55 -29.98 -44.25
CA PHE A 21 56.82 -29.65 -43.59
C PHE A 21 56.72 -28.20 -43.13
N ASP A 22 56.77 -28.10 -41.81
CA ASP A 22 56.69 -26.92 -40.96
C ASP A 22 58.05 -26.22 -41.01
N ASP A 23 58.24 -25.29 -41.96
CA ASP A 23 59.21 -24.22 -41.77
C ASP A 23 58.55 -23.19 -40.85
N ASN A 24 58.75 -23.44 -39.56
CA ASN A 24 58.52 -22.52 -38.46
C ASN A 24 59.47 -21.31 -38.63
N GLU A 25 59.24 -20.50 -39.66
CA GLU A 25 59.65 -19.11 -39.68
C GLU A 25 58.76 -18.44 -38.65
N ASN A 26 59.23 -18.51 -37.41
CA ASN A 26 58.81 -17.71 -36.29
C ASN A 26 59.16 -16.25 -36.64
N LYS A 27 58.48 -15.70 -37.66
CA LYS A 27 58.17 -14.30 -37.73
C LYS A 27 57.44 -14.07 -36.43
N ASN A 28 58.20 -13.57 -35.47
CA ASN A 28 57.77 -12.51 -34.60
C ASN A 28 56.96 -11.53 -35.46
N LYS A 29 55.69 -11.85 -35.74
CA LYS A 29 54.64 -10.89 -36.05
C LYS A 29 54.39 -10.17 -34.73
N ARG A 30 55.43 -9.49 -34.25
CA ARG A 30 55.27 -8.29 -33.44
C ARG A 30 54.31 -7.49 -34.28
N LEU A 31 53.10 -7.36 -33.79
CA LEU A 31 52.09 -6.49 -34.35
C LEU A 31 52.77 -5.11 -34.48
N LEU A 32 53.28 -4.78 -35.67
CA LEU A 32 53.91 -3.50 -35.90
C LEU A 32 52.76 -2.51 -35.88
N LEU A 33 52.59 -1.78 -34.77
CA LEU A 33 51.70 -0.63 -34.66
C LEU A 33 52.00 0.47 -35.72
N ASN A 34 53.01 0.27 -36.55
CA ASN A 34 53.44 1.11 -37.67
C ASN A 34 52.84 0.69 -39.02
N ASP A 35 52.02 -0.36 -39.10
CA ASP A 35 51.25 -0.66 -40.31
C ASP A 35 49.98 0.22 -40.33
N PRO A 36 49.91 1.23 -41.22
CA PRO A 36 48.84 2.24 -41.20
C PRO A 36 47.44 1.63 -41.38
N ASP A 37 47.32 0.50 -42.07
CA ASP A 37 46.03 -0.16 -42.32
C ASP A 37 45.51 -0.90 -41.07
N VAL A 38 46.41 -1.52 -40.30
CA VAL A 38 46.08 -2.18 -39.03
C VAL A 38 45.72 -1.14 -37.96
N ALA A 39 46.42 -0.01 -37.93
CA ALA A 39 46.11 1.11 -37.06
C ALA A 39 44.74 1.72 -37.40
N ALA A 40 44.45 1.98 -38.68
CA ALA A 40 43.17 2.50 -39.14
C ALA A 40 42.00 1.56 -38.80
N THR A 41 42.18 0.25 -38.99
CA THR A 41 41.15 -0.75 -38.65
C THR A 41 40.86 -0.77 -37.14
N LYS A 42 41.89 -0.70 -36.30
CA LYS A 42 41.71 -0.62 -34.84
C LYS A 42 41.02 0.67 -34.42
N ILE A 43 41.37 1.80 -35.04
CA ILE A 43 40.72 3.10 -34.79
C ILE A 43 39.24 3.02 -35.16
N ALA A 44 38.89 2.52 -36.34
CA ALA A 44 37.50 2.35 -36.77
C ALA A 44 36.69 1.45 -35.82
N ASN A 45 37.29 0.35 -35.36
CA ASN A 45 36.66 -0.55 -34.39
C ASN A 45 36.43 0.14 -33.04
N LEU A 46 37.40 0.95 -32.58
CA LEU A 46 37.27 1.74 -31.35
C LEU A 46 36.21 2.84 -31.50
N GLU A 47 36.15 3.54 -32.64
CA GLU A 47 35.12 4.54 -32.92
C GLU A 47 33.72 3.92 -32.91
N ALA A 48 33.54 2.75 -33.52
CA ALA A 48 32.28 2.01 -33.49
C ALA A 48 31.88 1.61 -32.06
N ALA A 49 32.84 1.15 -31.25
CA ALA A 49 32.62 0.83 -29.85
C ALA A 49 32.22 2.07 -29.03
N VAL A 50 32.86 3.22 -29.27
CA VAL A 50 32.54 4.50 -28.62
C VAL A 50 31.14 4.96 -28.97
N GLN A 51 30.72 4.87 -30.25
CA GLN A 51 29.36 5.23 -30.64
C GLN A 51 28.31 4.31 -30.00
N THR A 52 28.60 3.02 -29.92
CA THR A 52 27.74 2.06 -29.23
C THR A 52 27.61 2.40 -27.75
N LEU A 53 28.73 2.70 -27.08
CA LEU A 53 28.74 3.08 -25.67
C LEU A 53 27.98 4.39 -25.42
N LYS A 54 28.15 5.39 -26.29
CA LYS A 54 27.42 6.65 -26.23
C LYS A 54 25.91 6.43 -26.36
N GLY A 55 25.49 5.56 -27.28
CA GLY A 55 24.08 5.19 -27.43
C GLY A 55 23.52 4.50 -26.19
N THR A 56 24.27 3.58 -25.59
CA THR A 56 23.90 2.92 -24.33
C THR A 56 23.80 3.92 -23.18
N VAL A 57 24.77 4.83 -23.03
CA VAL A 57 24.75 5.87 -21.98
C VAL A 57 23.52 6.77 -22.13
N SER A 58 23.18 7.20 -23.36
CA SER A 58 21.97 8.00 -23.59
C SER A 58 20.71 7.27 -23.12
N LYS A 59 20.56 5.99 -23.48
CA LYS A 59 19.40 5.17 -23.06
C LYS A 59 19.34 4.98 -21.54
N LEU A 60 20.48 4.84 -20.88
CA LEU A 60 20.54 4.74 -19.42
C LEU A 60 20.13 6.06 -18.76
N VAL A 61 20.58 7.21 -19.29
CA VAL A 61 20.17 8.53 -18.80
C VAL A 61 18.67 8.72 -18.94
N ASP A 62 18.11 8.36 -20.09
CA ASP A 62 16.67 8.46 -20.34
C ASP A 62 15.87 7.56 -19.38
N SER A 63 16.34 6.33 -19.17
CA SER A 63 15.72 5.39 -18.22
C SER A 63 15.80 5.90 -16.78
N LEU A 64 16.91 6.52 -16.39
CA LEU A 64 17.09 7.08 -15.05
C LEU A 64 16.17 8.28 -14.80
N GLN A 65 15.95 9.13 -15.81
CA GLN A 65 15.00 10.24 -15.71
C GLN A 65 13.58 9.73 -15.47
N GLU A 66 13.21 8.62 -16.10
CA GLU A 66 11.88 8.02 -15.91
C GLU A 66 11.73 7.40 -14.51
N VAL A 67 12.74 6.68 -14.02
CA VAL A 67 12.77 6.18 -12.64
C VAL A 67 12.66 7.34 -11.64
N LYS A 68 13.34 8.46 -11.89
CA LYS A 68 13.29 9.63 -11.01
C LYS A 68 11.88 10.22 -10.92
N LYS A 69 11.13 10.29 -12.04
CA LYS A 69 9.74 10.76 -12.01
C LYS A 69 8.83 9.86 -11.17
N ILE A 70 9.03 8.55 -11.23
CA ILE A 70 8.27 7.59 -10.40
C ILE A 70 8.64 7.77 -8.92
N GLN A 71 9.91 8.08 -8.64
CA GLN A 71 10.36 8.33 -7.28
C GLN A 71 9.84 9.67 -6.71
N ASP A 72 9.65 10.69 -7.56
CA ASP A 72 9.00 11.94 -7.15
C ASP A 72 7.48 11.77 -6.92
N GLN A 73 6.88 10.64 -7.33
CA GLN A 73 5.50 10.30 -7.01
C GLN A 73 5.41 9.80 -5.56
N GLY A 74 4.32 10.17 -4.90
CA GLY A 74 4.00 9.74 -3.56
C GLY A 74 2.56 9.26 -3.50
N SER A 75 2.29 8.31 -2.61
CA SER A 75 0.93 7.90 -2.29
C SER A 75 0.40 8.71 -1.11
N THR A 76 -0.91 8.82 -0.98
CA THR A 76 -1.54 9.55 0.11
C THR A 76 -2.40 8.64 0.98
N TYR A 77 -2.56 9.04 2.24
CA TYR A 77 -3.44 8.38 3.18
C TYR A 77 -3.86 9.34 4.29
N ILE A 78 -4.84 8.93 5.09
CA ILE A 78 -5.23 9.66 6.29
C ILE A 78 -4.78 8.84 7.49
N GLN A 79 -4.03 9.45 8.40
CA GLN A 79 -3.72 8.88 9.71
C GLN A 79 -4.79 9.37 10.69
N TRP A 80 -5.79 8.53 10.94
CA TRP A 80 -6.87 8.84 11.87
C TRP A 80 -6.40 8.73 13.32
N GLY A 81 -6.83 9.67 14.16
CA GLY A 81 -6.40 9.77 15.56
C GLY A 81 -5.11 10.56 15.75
N LYS A 82 -4.46 11.10 14.71
CA LYS A 82 -3.21 11.86 14.85
C LYS A 82 -3.32 13.27 14.30
N THR A 83 -2.57 14.21 14.88
CA THR A 83 -2.43 15.57 14.34
C THR A 83 -1.26 15.71 13.37
N SER A 84 -0.43 14.68 13.21
CA SER A 84 0.69 14.66 12.24
C SER A 84 1.05 13.25 11.79
N CYS A 85 1.65 13.14 10.61
CA CYS A 85 2.10 11.87 10.06
C CYS A 85 3.32 11.35 10.82
N SER A 86 3.21 10.14 11.37
CA SER A 86 4.20 9.62 12.34
C SER A 86 5.36 8.85 11.69
N SER A 87 5.22 8.47 10.42
CA SER A 87 6.18 7.58 9.73
C SER A 87 7.30 8.34 9.03
N MET A 88 8.51 7.79 9.08
CA MET A 88 9.67 8.33 8.36
C MET A 88 9.44 8.31 6.84
N GLY A 89 9.81 9.40 6.16
CA GLY A 89 9.59 9.54 4.72
C GLY A 89 8.15 9.86 4.35
N THR A 90 7.36 10.36 5.31
CA THR A 90 6.06 10.95 5.05
C THR A 90 6.07 12.43 5.40
N GLU A 91 5.24 13.21 4.71
CA GLU A 91 4.97 14.60 5.02
C GLU A 91 3.50 14.79 5.41
N THR A 92 3.26 15.66 6.40
CA THR A 92 1.91 16.09 6.74
C THR A 92 1.50 17.20 5.78
N VAL A 93 0.51 16.94 4.93
CA VAL A 93 -0.05 17.94 4.00
C VAL A 93 -0.93 18.91 4.77
N TYR A 94 -1.80 18.39 5.65
CA TYR A 94 -2.53 19.18 6.63
C TYR A 94 -2.94 18.34 7.83
N SER A 95 -3.15 19.03 8.95
CA SER A 95 -3.76 18.49 10.16
C SER A 95 -5.21 18.95 10.26
N GLY A 96 -6.04 18.16 10.90
CA GLY A 96 -7.48 18.33 10.86
C GLY A 96 -8.24 17.62 11.96
N PHE A 97 -9.56 17.69 11.82
CA PHE A 97 -10.53 16.96 12.63
C PHE A 97 -11.28 15.97 11.76
N THR A 98 -11.54 14.81 12.34
CA THR A 98 -12.37 13.79 11.72
C THR A 98 -13.82 14.23 11.77
N ALA A 99 -14.51 14.13 10.65
CA ALA A 99 -15.90 14.54 10.56
C ALA A 99 -16.73 13.52 9.80
N GLY A 100 -17.95 13.28 10.25
CA GLY A 100 -18.87 12.28 9.72
C GLY A 100 -20.32 12.66 9.90
N GLN A 101 -21.21 11.67 9.81
CA GLN A 101 -22.63 11.88 10.05
C GLN A 101 -22.93 12.00 11.54
N GLU A 102 -23.98 12.76 11.89
CA GLU A 102 -24.52 12.77 13.26
C GLU A 102 -24.91 11.35 13.70
N TYR A 103 -24.65 11.02 14.97
CA TYR A 103 -25.20 9.83 15.59
C TYR A 103 -26.72 9.87 15.46
N THR A 104 -27.27 8.87 14.79
CA THR A 104 -28.70 8.77 14.60
C THR A 104 -29.08 7.33 14.90
N SER A 105 -29.76 7.16 16.04
CA SER A 105 -30.40 5.88 16.35
C SER A 105 -31.74 5.79 15.60
N ALA A 106 -32.15 4.57 15.28
CA ALA A 106 -33.46 4.31 14.68
C ALA A 106 -34.63 4.89 15.50
N SER A 107 -34.45 5.04 16.81
CA SER A 107 -35.46 5.49 17.76
C SER A 107 -35.44 6.99 18.06
N SER A 108 -34.29 7.66 17.98
CA SER A 108 -34.17 9.08 18.37
C SER A 108 -34.48 10.05 17.24
N HIS A 109 -34.21 9.67 15.99
CA HIS A 109 -34.47 10.51 14.82
C HIS A 109 -34.97 9.67 13.62
N PRO A 110 -36.22 9.19 13.67
CA PRO A 110 -36.81 8.29 12.68
C PRO A 110 -37.21 9.00 11.38
N ASP A 111 -36.75 10.22 11.13
CA ASP A 111 -37.02 11.04 9.95
C ASP A 111 -35.76 11.64 9.35
N ARG A 112 -34.67 11.76 10.12
CA ARG A 112 -33.39 12.32 9.67
C ARG A 112 -32.58 11.35 8.80
N PHE A 113 -33.15 10.57 7.89
CA PHE A 113 -32.40 9.54 7.14
C PHE A 113 -31.64 10.09 5.93
N GLY A 114 -30.45 9.53 5.68
CA GLY A 114 -29.64 9.88 4.52
C GLY A 114 -28.52 10.87 4.84
N GLY A 115 -27.46 10.84 4.02
CA GLY A 115 -26.18 11.49 4.27
C GLY A 115 -25.03 10.64 3.75
N ALA A 116 -23.80 11.09 3.94
CA ALA A 116 -22.60 10.35 3.57
C ALA A 116 -22.18 9.41 4.72
N ALA A 117 -21.98 8.12 4.42
CA ALA A 117 -21.47 7.14 5.39
C ALA A 117 -19.95 7.23 5.57
N ASN A 118 -19.25 7.91 4.65
CA ASN A 118 -17.81 8.12 4.73
C ASN A 118 -17.45 9.25 5.69
N MET A 119 -16.35 9.05 6.38
CA MET A 119 -15.72 10.07 7.20
C MET A 119 -14.73 10.87 6.38
N LEU A 120 -14.56 12.14 6.74
CA LEU A 120 -13.65 13.08 6.10
C LEU A 120 -12.64 13.58 7.12
N CYS A 121 -11.41 13.85 6.66
CA CYS A 121 -10.44 14.62 7.42
C CYS A 121 -10.57 16.09 7.00
N LEU A 122 -11.14 16.93 7.86
CA LEU A 122 -11.30 18.35 7.57
C LEU A 122 -10.09 19.12 8.07
N PRO A 123 -9.45 19.98 7.26
CA PRO A 123 -8.33 20.79 7.73
C PRO A 123 -8.77 21.72 8.87
N ASN A 124 -7.84 22.03 9.78
CA ASN A 124 -8.10 22.94 10.92
C ASN A 124 -8.56 24.36 10.50
N ASN A 125 -8.31 24.74 9.25
CA ASN A 125 -8.62 26.04 8.66
C ASN A 125 -9.39 25.90 7.33
N PRO A 126 -10.62 25.37 7.35
CA PRO A 126 -11.37 25.14 6.13
C PRO A 126 -11.74 26.47 5.48
N LYS A 127 -11.60 26.55 4.14
CA LYS A 127 -12.09 27.69 3.37
C LYS A 127 -13.56 27.47 3.02
N LEU A 128 -14.45 28.00 3.86
CA LEU A 128 -15.89 27.90 3.66
C LEU A 128 -16.40 28.97 2.68
N SER A 129 -17.48 28.63 1.98
CA SER A 129 -18.18 29.53 1.05
C SER A 129 -19.52 29.94 1.66
N ASN A 130 -19.92 31.21 1.52
CA ASN A 130 -21.19 31.73 2.04
C ASN A 130 -22.40 31.39 1.14
N LYS A 131 -22.32 30.32 0.36
CA LYS A 131 -23.44 29.85 -0.48
C LYS A 131 -24.37 28.99 0.35
N THR A 132 -25.65 29.31 0.34
CA THR A 132 -26.73 28.50 0.93
C THR A 132 -27.48 27.76 -0.16
N ALA A 133 -27.76 26.47 0.05
CA ALA A 133 -28.61 25.66 -0.82
C ALA A 133 -29.91 25.29 -0.10
N PRO A 134 -31.03 25.06 -0.81
CA PRO A 134 -32.22 24.50 -0.20
C PRO A 134 -32.01 23.02 0.14
N GLY A 135 -32.13 22.68 1.43
CA GLY A 135 -31.84 21.35 1.95
C GLY A 135 -30.37 21.19 2.30
N ASP A 136 -30.09 20.76 3.53
CA ASP A 136 -28.74 20.68 4.07
C ASP A 136 -28.37 19.23 4.40
N SER A 137 -27.19 18.82 3.97
CA SER A 137 -26.49 17.66 4.54
C SER A 137 -25.47 18.19 5.55
N PHE A 138 -25.54 17.73 6.79
CA PHE A 138 -24.64 18.18 7.85
C PHE A 138 -23.44 17.24 7.99
N LEU A 139 -22.32 17.84 8.36
CA LEU A 139 -21.08 17.15 8.68
C LEU A 139 -20.71 17.52 10.12
N HIS A 140 -20.59 16.52 10.97
CA HIS A 140 -20.39 16.66 12.41
C HIS A 140 -18.98 16.23 12.80
N GLY A 141 -18.43 16.82 13.85
CA GLY A 141 -17.19 16.34 14.48
C GLY A 141 -17.31 14.87 14.88
N THR A 142 -16.18 14.20 15.04
CA THR A 142 -16.16 12.79 15.41
C THR A 142 -15.55 12.64 16.79
N GLU A 143 -16.19 11.88 17.68
CA GLU A 143 -15.76 11.68 19.06
C GLU A 143 -15.46 10.19 19.29
N PHE A 144 -14.44 9.93 20.12
CA PHE A 144 -14.29 8.61 20.73
C PHE A 144 -15.36 8.45 21.80
N GLU A 145 -16.13 7.36 21.77
CA GLU A 145 -17.07 7.10 22.87
C GLU A 145 -16.37 6.44 24.07
N GLU A 146 -15.17 5.89 23.86
CA GLU A 146 -14.60 4.90 24.76
C GLU A 146 -13.15 5.19 25.13
N ASN A 147 -12.79 4.83 26.35
CA ASN A 147 -11.41 4.88 26.85
C ASN A 147 -10.58 3.67 26.38
N PHE A 148 -10.79 3.20 25.14
CA PHE A 148 -10.17 1.97 24.63
C PHE A 148 -8.71 2.18 24.22
N LEU A 149 -8.44 3.20 23.41
CA LEU A 149 -7.08 3.49 22.91
C LEU A 149 -6.21 4.20 23.95
N ARG A 150 -6.84 4.98 24.83
CA ARG A 150 -6.19 5.77 25.87
C ARG A 150 -7.17 6.03 27.02
N ASN A 151 -6.65 6.03 28.25
CA ASN A 151 -7.41 6.53 29.40
C ASN A 151 -7.75 7.99 29.14
N ASP A 152 -9.02 8.39 29.26
CA ASP A 152 -9.56 9.72 28.97
C ASP A 152 -9.96 10.04 27.53
N ALA A 153 -9.84 9.08 26.61
CA ALA A 153 -10.25 9.28 25.22
C ALA A 153 -11.76 9.48 25.07
N ALA A 154 -12.59 8.95 25.97
CA ALA A 154 -14.04 9.12 25.88
C ALA A 154 -14.43 10.62 25.82
N ASP A 155 -15.37 10.92 24.93
CA ASP A 155 -15.85 12.25 24.54
C ASP A 155 -14.80 13.16 23.89
N GLU A 156 -13.59 12.69 23.58
CA GLU A 156 -12.59 13.49 22.87
C GLU A 156 -12.82 13.46 21.36
N ASP A 157 -12.78 14.63 20.74
CA ASP A 157 -12.69 14.79 19.29
C ASP A 157 -11.52 13.99 18.71
N VAL A 158 -11.76 13.35 17.57
CA VAL A 158 -10.81 12.50 16.86
C VAL A 158 -10.02 13.34 15.85
N PRO A 159 -8.73 13.63 16.09
CA PRO A 159 -7.93 14.37 15.11
C PRO A 159 -7.61 13.49 13.90
N CYS A 160 -7.16 14.12 12.82
CA CYS A 160 -6.66 13.41 11.65
C CYS A 160 -5.52 14.17 10.98
N ALA A 161 -4.65 13.44 10.30
CA ALA A 161 -3.59 14.00 9.49
C ALA A 161 -3.69 13.45 8.07
N PHE A 162 -3.71 14.33 7.08
CA PHE A 162 -3.61 13.92 5.68
C PHE A 162 -2.14 13.84 5.31
N CYS A 163 -1.70 12.63 4.98
CA CYS A 163 -0.32 12.26 4.79
C CYS A 163 -0.01 11.99 3.34
N ARG A 164 1.20 12.40 2.92
CA ARG A 164 1.82 11.94 1.68
C ARG A 164 3.06 11.15 2.04
N SER A 165 3.13 9.90 1.61
CA SER A 165 4.36 9.13 1.67
C SER A 165 5.20 9.42 0.44
N LEU A 166 6.47 9.74 0.66
CA LEU A 166 7.44 10.06 -0.38
C LEU A 166 8.01 8.77 -0.98
N ASN A 167 8.38 8.82 -2.27
CA ASN A 167 9.04 7.72 -2.98
C ASN A 167 8.25 6.39 -2.92
N THR A 168 6.92 6.45 -2.99
CA THR A 168 6.07 5.26 -3.04
C THR A 168 4.92 5.49 -3.99
N THR A 169 4.50 4.42 -4.65
CA THR A 169 3.41 4.44 -5.63
C THR A 169 2.09 3.98 -5.04
N SER A 170 2.11 3.30 -3.89
CA SER A 170 0.90 2.72 -3.30
C SER A 170 0.95 2.73 -1.79
N SER A 171 -0.23 2.93 -1.19
CA SER A 171 -0.45 2.76 0.24
C SER A 171 -1.86 2.24 0.49
N ALA A 172 -2.02 1.38 1.49
CA ALA A 172 -3.26 0.67 1.77
C ALA A 172 -3.39 0.31 3.26
N MET A 173 -4.64 0.21 3.71
CA MET A 173 -4.99 -0.37 5.00
C MET A 173 -5.07 -1.89 4.88
N PHE A 174 -4.35 -2.60 5.75
CA PHE A 174 -4.46 -4.05 5.94
C PHE A 174 -5.18 -4.33 7.26
N PRO A 175 -6.48 -4.65 7.22
CA PRO A 175 -7.25 -4.96 8.42
C PRO A 175 -6.94 -6.38 8.93
N GLY A 176 -7.16 -6.60 10.22
CA GLY A 176 -6.92 -7.86 10.91
C GLY A 176 -5.44 -8.13 11.23
N ARG A 177 -4.56 -7.14 11.15
CA ARG A 177 -3.14 -7.31 11.50
C ARG A 177 -2.49 -5.96 11.76
N ASN A 178 -1.48 -5.97 12.60
CA ASN A 178 -0.73 -4.78 13.01
C ASN A 178 0.66 -4.68 12.34
N VAL A 179 0.90 -5.51 11.32
CA VAL A 179 2.16 -5.58 10.56
C VAL A 179 1.87 -5.67 9.07
N CYS A 180 2.79 -5.21 8.23
CA CYS A 180 2.64 -5.26 6.78
C CYS A 180 3.01 -6.63 6.17
N TYR A 181 2.62 -6.87 4.92
CA TYR A 181 3.10 -8.04 4.15
C TYR A 181 4.52 -7.79 3.63
N ASP A 182 5.18 -8.85 3.18
CA ASP A 182 6.48 -8.73 2.51
C ASP A 182 6.37 -7.78 1.30
N GLY A 183 7.40 -6.94 1.11
CA GLY A 183 7.38 -5.88 0.09
C GLY A 183 6.64 -4.61 0.51
N TRP A 184 6.11 -4.54 1.73
CA TRP A 184 5.44 -3.36 2.28
C TRP A 184 6.10 -2.88 3.58
N LYS A 185 6.00 -1.57 3.83
CA LYS A 185 6.51 -0.91 5.04
C LYS A 185 5.38 -0.28 5.83
N LEU A 186 5.45 -0.39 7.15
CA LEU A 186 4.47 0.17 8.07
C LEU A 186 4.53 1.70 8.07
N GLU A 187 3.36 2.31 7.91
CA GLU A 187 3.13 3.72 8.17
C GLU A 187 2.65 3.94 9.60
N TYR A 188 1.59 3.23 9.99
CA TYR A 188 1.12 3.19 11.37
C TYR A 188 0.29 1.93 11.62
N GLU A 189 0.14 1.56 12.89
CA GLU A 189 -0.72 0.46 13.33
C GLU A 189 -1.80 1.00 14.28
N GLY A 190 -2.86 0.21 14.47
CA GLY A 190 -4.01 0.65 15.22
C GLY A 190 -5.11 -0.38 15.32
N TYR A 191 -6.32 0.10 15.54
CA TYR A 191 -7.54 -0.71 15.57
C TYR A 191 -8.58 -0.22 14.58
N ILE A 192 -9.32 -1.17 14.01
CA ILE A 192 -10.50 -0.85 13.22
C ILE A 192 -11.55 -0.28 14.17
N MET A 193 -12.08 0.88 13.81
CA MET A 193 -13.18 1.53 14.50
C MET A 193 -14.26 1.92 13.50
N SER A 194 -15.50 1.97 13.96
CA SER A 194 -16.65 2.47 13.20
C SER A 194 -17.74 2.98 14.13
N GLY A 195 -18.91 3.33 13.58
CA GLY A 195 -20.08 3.70 14.36
C GLY A 195 -20.67 2.51 15.12
N TYR A 196 -21.43 2.81 16.17
CA TYR A 196 -22.16 1.82 16.98
C TYR A 196 -23.08 0.96 16.10
N TRP A 197 -23.14 -0.33 16.38
CA TRP A 197 -23.95 -1.28 15.60
C TRP A 197 -25.45 -0.97 15.60
N GLY A 198 -25.97 -0.24 16.60
CA GLY A 198 -27.38 0.17 16.66
C GLY A 198 -27.69 1.51 15.98
N TYR A 199 -26.67 2.20 15.47
CA TYR A 199 -26.80 3.49 14.77
C TYR A 199 -26.60 3.32 13.28
N ARG A 200 -26.82 4.39 12.53
CA ARG A 200 -26.55 4.40 11.10
C ARG A 200 -25.09 4.10 10.77
N ALA A 201 -24.94 3.34 9.70
CA ALA A 201 -23.66 2.87 9.22
C ALA A 201 -22.73 4.02 8.85
N SER A 202 -21.56 4.07 9.47
CA SER A 202 -20.46 4.94 9.06
C SER A 202 -19.47 4.16 8.20
N SER A 203 -18.16 4.33 8.42
CA SER A 203 -17.11 3.61 7.70
C SER A 203 -16.18 2.93 8.68
N TYR A 204 -15.66 1.77 8.29
CA TYR A 204 -14.50 1.17 8.94
C TYR A 204 -13.25 1.98 8.61
N ILE A 205 -12.60 2.50 9.64
CA ILE A 205 -11.31 3.20 9.55
C ILE A 205 -10.29 2.58 10.49
N CYS A 206 -9.00 2.69 10.14
CA CYS A 206 -7.90 2.32 11.02
C CYS A 206 -7.49 3.54 11.86
N VAL A 207 -7.85 3.56 13.14
CA VAL A 207 -7.43 4.61 14.07
C VAL A 207 -6.11 4.22 14.70
N ASP A 208 -5.17 5.17 14.71
CA ASP A 208 -3.83 5.00 15.28
C ASP A 208 -3.88 4.49 16.72
N LEU A 209 -2.97 3.56 17.05
CA LEU A 209 -2.85 2.98 18.38
C LEU A 209 -2.58 4.02 19.49
N HIS A 210 -1.97 5.15 19.13
CA HIS A 210 -1.56 6.21 20.04
C HIS A 210 -2.18 7.55 19.61
N PRO A 211 -3.51 7.71 19.78
CA PRO A 211 -4.19 8.90 19.32
C PRO A 211 -3.73 10.14 20.11
N ASP A 212 -3.66 11.27 19.41
CA ASP A 212 -3.34 12.58 19.95
C ASP A 212 -4.57 13.19 20.66
N TYR A 213 -4.42 14.41 21.18
CA TYR A 213 -5.50 15.16 21.83
C TYR A 213 -5.91 16.35 20.97
N VAL A 214 -7.20 16.68 21.01
CA VAL A 214 -7.73 17.94 20.48
C VAL A 214 -7.99 18.88 21.64
N SER A 215 -7.27 20.00 21.69
CA SER A 215 -7.48 20.99 22.75
C SER A 215 -8.92 21.54 22.72
N GLY A 216 -9.66 21.30 23.80
CA GLY A 216 -11.07 21.72 23.92
C GLY A 216 -12.07 20.77 23.27
N GLY A 217 -11.64 19.60 22.80
CA GLY A 217 -12.48 18.62 22.12
C GLY A 217 -13.18 17.61 23.03
N LYS A 218 -13.09 17.74 24.36
CA LYS A 218 -13.68 16.80 25.34
C LYS A 218 -15.16 17.07 25.66
N ALA A 219 -15.84 17.82 24.81
CA ALA A 219 -17.25 18.09 25.02
C ALA A 219 -18.03 16.94 24.40
N ASN A 220 -18.98 16.36 25.14
CA ASN A 220 -19.91 15.39 24.56
C ASN A 220 -20.91 16.14 23.67
N THR A 221 -20.55 16.33 22.39
CA THR A 221 -21.38 17.01 21.39
C THR A 221 -22.22 16.04 20.57
N ASN A 222 -21.96 14.73 20.71
CA ASN A 222 -22.61 13.65 20.01
C ASN A 222 -22.64 13.91 18.50
N GLY A 223 -21.47 14.06 17.90
CA GLY A 223 -21.32 14.11 16.46
C GLY A 223 -21.36 12.71 15.84
N GLN A 224 -20.37 12.37 15.02
CA GLN A 224 -20.09 10.99 14.64
C GLN A 224 -19.41 10.29 15.83
N LEU A 225 -19.91 9.13 16.25
CA LEU A 225 -19.30 8.39 17.36
C LEU A 225 -18.45 7.24 16.82
N LEU A 226 -17.26 7.03 17.40
CA LEU A 226 -16.38 5.90 17.12
C LEU A 226 -16.33 4.92 18.29
N TYR A 227 -16.54 3.66 17.94
CA TYR A 227 -16.43 2.49 18.80
C TYR A 227 -15.42 1.53 18.20
N VAL A 228 -14.73 0.76 19.05
CA VAL A 228 -13.87 -0.31 18.56
C VAL A 228 -14.70 -1.37 17.83
N THR A 229 -14.19 -1.87 16.71
CA THR A 229 -14.83 -2.94 15.95
C THR A 229 -14.39 -4.29 16.47
N GLY A 230 -15.35 -5.01 17.07
CA GLY A 230 -15.24 -6.41 17.45
C GLY A 230 -15.65 -7.33 16.31
N TYR A 231 -14.93 -8.43 16.16
CA TYR A 231 -15.33 -9.56 15.34
C TYR A 231 -16.13 -10.57 16.18
N THR A 232 -17.25 -11.03 15.63
CA THR A 232 -18.05 -12.12 16.19
C THR A 232 -18.23 -13.19 15.13
N ALA A 233 -17.81 -14.41 15.45
CA ALA A 233 -17.96 -15.56 14.57
C ALA A 233 -19.42 -16.06 14.52
N GLY A 234 -19.90 -16.33 13.30
CA GLY A 234 -21.23 -16.88 13.06
C GLY A 234 -22.36 -15.84 12.99
N GLN A 235 -23.51 -16.28 12.49
CA GLN A 235 -24.77 -15.54 12.60
C GLN A 235 -25.23 -15.66 14.05
N GLU A 236 -25.04 -14.63 14.88
CA GLU A 236 -25.99 -14.46 15.98
C GLU A 236 -27.35 -14.21 15.34
N HIS A 237 -28.16 -15.28 15.21
CA HIS A 237 -29.59 -15.17 14.93
C HIS A 237 -30.24 -14.45 16.12
N TYR A 238 -30.12 -13.13 16.15
CA TYR A 238 -30.88 -12.33 17.07
C TYR A 238 -32.32 -12.34 16.59
N SER A 239 -33.13 -13.26 17.12
CA SER A 239 -34.57 -13.26 16.85
C SER A 239 -35.18 -12.01 17.50
N SER A 240 -35.34 -10.94 16.74
CA SER A 240 -36.25 -9.88 17.15
C SER A 240 -36.86 -9.20 15.93
N SER A 241 -38.18 -9.17 15.94
CA SER A 241 -39.12 -8.57 14.99
C SER A 241 -38.98 -7.03 14.81
N TYR A 242 -37.77 -6.49 14.70
CA TYR A 242 -37.52 -5.07 14.47
C TYR A 242 -36.98 -4.84 13.06
N SER A 243 -37.80 -4.22 12.22
CA SER A 243 -37.57 -3.98 10.79
C SER A 243 -36.55 -2.89 10.45
N ASN A 244 -35.83 -2.31 11.42
CA ASN A 244 -34.97 -1.14 11.22
C ASN A 244 -33.62 -1.26 11.96
N ARG A 245 -32.89 -2.36 11.78
CA ARG A 245 -31.49 -2.42 12.25
C ARG A 245 -30.59 -1.73 11.24
N PHE A 246 -29.93 -0.68 11.69
CA PHE A 246 -28.77 -0.14 11.01
C PHE A 246 -27.52 -0.96 11.41
N GLY A 247 -26.43 -0.86 10.66
CA GLY A 247 -25.16 -1.53 10.96
C GLY A 247 -24.07 -0.51 11.32
N GLY A 248 -22.94 -0.95 11.88
CA GLY A 248 -21.87 -0.04 12.32
C GLY A 248 -21.10 0.65 11.18
N ALA A 249 -21.00 0.01 10.01
CA ALA A 249 -20.34 0.58 8.83
C ALA A 249 -20.96 0.09 7.51
N ALA A 250 -20.82 0.90 6.47
CA ALA A 250 -21.41 0.68 5.15
C ALA A 250 -20.44 0.03 4.15
N ASN A 251 -19.13 0.03 4.44
CA ASN A 251 -18.10 -0.58 3.61
C ASN A 251 -17.71 -1.99 4.11
N MET A 252 -17.21 -2.82 3.20
CA MET A 252 -16.67 -4.15 3.54
C MET A 252 -15.15 -4.07 3.82
N LEU A 253 -14.66 -4.92 4.71
CA LEU A 253 -13.23 -5.13 4.94
C LEU A 253 -12.77 -6.45 4.33
N CYS A 254 -11.64 -6.41 3.63
CA CYS A 254 -10.96 -7.61 3.15
C CYS A 254 -9.96 -8.08 4.23
N LEU A 255 -10.39 -9.00 5.09
CA LEU A 255 -9.55 -9.60 6.12
C LEU A 255 -8.64 -10.68 5.51
N SER A 256 -7.42 -10.79 6.04
CA SER A 256 -6.54 -11.93 5.75
C SER A 256 -7.13 -13.25 6.23
N ASN A 257 -6.71 -14.39 5.67
CA ASN A 257 -7.19 -15.72 6.07
C ASN A 257 -7.01 -16.04 7.57
N ASN A 258 -6.07 -15.40 8.25
CA ASN A 258 -5.85 -15.56 9.69
C ASN A 258 -5.57 -14.18 10.31
N PRO A 259 -6.61 -13.37 10.54
CA PRO A 259 -6.41 -12.08 11.16
C PRO A 259 -5.93 -12.29 12.60
N LYS A 260 -4.95 -11.49 13.02
CA LYS A 260 -4.51 -11.40 14.41
C LYS A 260 -5.55 -10.61 15.18
N LEU A 261 -6.56 -11.26 15.74
CA LEU A 261 -7.55 -10.61 16.58
C LEU A 261 -7.00 -10.44 18.02
N SER A 262 -7.51 -9.46 18.77
CA SER A 262 -7.12 -9.26 20.17
C SER A 262 -8.32 -9.26 21.11
N ASN A 263 -8.22 -9.96 22.23
CA ASN A 263 -9.24 -9.96 23.26
C ASN A 263 -9.03 -8.80 24.24
N LYS A 264 -9.22 -7.57 23.77
CA LYS A 264 -9.46 -6.44 24.67
C LYS A 264 -10.96 -6.19 24.68
N THR A 265 -11.46 -5.76 25.83
CA THR A 265 -12.88 -5.48 26.00
C THR A 265 -13.10 -3.98 26.15
N ALA A 266 -13.88 -3.40 25.25
CA ALA A 266 -14.48 -2.08 25.40
C ALA A 266 -15.92 -2.19 25.97
N PRO A 267 -16.47 -1.13 26.58
CA PRO A 267 -17.83 -1.14 27.10
C PRO A 267 -18.92 -1.12 26.00
N GLY A 268 -18.60 -0.64 24.81
CA GLY A 268 -19.39 -0.61 23.59
C GLY A 268 -18.58 -1.12 22.39
N TYR A 269 -19.27 -1.54 21.34
CA TYR A 269 -18.63 -2.10 20.15
C TYR A 269 -19.38 -1.71 18.89
N SER A 270 -18.67 -1.81 17.77
CA SER A 270 -19.30 -2.11 16.50
C SER A 270 -19.00 -3.56 16.12
N PHE A 271 -19.96 -4.26 15.53
CA PHE A 271 -19.78 -5.65 15.15
C PHE A 271 -19.50 -5.78 13.66
N LEU A 272 -18.39 -6.45 13.34
CA LEU A 272 -18.15 -6.97 12.00
C LEU A 272 -18.60 -8.43 11.98
N TYR A 273 -19.64 -8.70 11.18
CA TYR A 273 -20.04 -10.07 10.85
C TYR A 273 -19.36 -10.51 9.56
N GLY A 274 -18.86 -11.75 9.54
CA GLY A 274 -18.47 -12.37 8.28
C GLY A 274 -19.68 -12.48 7.36
N THR A 275 -19.49 -12.32 6.04
CA THR A 275 -20.46 -12.86 5.08
C THR A 275 -20.57 -14.37 5.33
N GLU A 276 -21.76 -14.95 5.20
CA GLU A 276 -21.98 -16.39 5.31
C GLU A 276 -21.06 -17.12 4.32
N PHE A 277 -19.89 -17.52 4.78
CA PHE A 277 -19.03 -18.48 4.11
C PHE A 277 -19.28 -19.80 4.80
N GLU A 278 -19.75 -20.80 4.05
CA GLU A 278 -20.17 -22.08 4.62
C GLU A 278 -19.05 -22.88 5.31
N GLU A 279 -17.78 -22.48 5.28
CA GLU A 279 -16.72 -23.21 5.99
C GLU A 279 -15.61 -22.31 6.57
N ASN A 280 -15.42 -22.38 7.89
CA ASN A 280 -14.16 -22.33 8.68
C ASN A 280 -13.02 -21.37 8.29
N PHE A 281 -13.29 -20.22 7.68
CA PHE A 281 -12.24 -19.28 7.27
C PHE A 281 -11.72 -18.39 8.40
N LEU A 282 -12.55 -18.13 9.41
CA LEU A 282 -12.19 -17.38 10.62
C LEU A 282 -12.50 -18.26 11.83
N ARG A 283 -11.68 -18.12 12.88
CA ARG A 283 -11.73 -18.91 14.11
C ARG A 283 -13.19 -18.95 14.63
N SER A 284 -13.81 -20.13 14.64
CA SER A 284 -15.25 -20.28 14.91
C SER A 284 -15.67 -20.00 16.36
N ASP A 285 -14.71 -19.80 17.25
CA ASP A 285 -14.87 -19.47 18.66
C ASP A 285 -14.53 -18.00 18.99
N ALA A 286 -14.21 -17.16 18.00
CA ALA A 286 -13.91 -15.75 18.24
C ALA A 286 -15.21 -14.97 18.56
N VAL A 287 -15.29 -14.40 19.76
CA VAL A 287 -16.41 -13.59 20.23
C VAL A 287 -15.86 -12.30 20.81
N ASN A 288 -16.32 -11.16 20.30
CA ASN A 288 -15.92 -9.82 20.74
C ASN A 288 -14.39 -9.59 20.70
N GLU A 289 -13.70 -10.17 19.72
CA GLU A 289 -12.26 -9.93 19.56
C GLU A 289 -12.03 -8.72 18.65
N ASP A 290 -11.30 -7.70 19.12
CA ASP A 290 -11.03 -6.49 18.36
C ASP A 290 -10.12 -6.77 17.15
N ILE A 291 -10.34 -6.00 16.10
CA ILE A 291 -9.64 -6.15 14.82
C ILE A 291 -8.51 -5.11 14.74
N PRO A 292 -7.23 -5.47 14.89
CA PRO A 292 -6.15 -4.53 14.65
C PRO A 292 -6.01 -4.23 13.16
N CYS A 293 -5.28 -3.18 12.84
CA CYS A 293 -5.01 -2.76 11.48
C CYS A 293 -3.60 -2.19 11.34
N ALA A 294 -3.10 -2.25 10.12
CA ALA A 294 -1.83 -1.68 9.72
C ALA A 294 -2.05 -0.87 8.45
N PHE A 295 -1.67 0.40 8.46
CA PHE A 295 -1.56 1.15 7.24
C PHE A 295 -0.14 0.99 6.69
N CYS A 296 -0.03 0.62 5.42
CA CYS A 296 1.23 0.19 4.82
C CYS A 296 1.45 0.91 3.50
N ARG A 297 2.71 1.14 3.14
CA ARG A 297 3.14 1.58 1.81
C ARG A 297 3.96 0.52 1.10
N SER A 298 3.95 0.53 -0.23
CA SER A 298 4.87 -0.29 -1.03
C SER A 298 6.31 0.17 -0.83
N LEU A 299 7.25 -0.79 -0.87
CA LEU A 299 8.70 -0.53 -0.90
C LEU A 299 9.20 -0.15 -2.31
#